data_AF-M9SZT0-F1
#
_entry.id   AF-M9SZT0-F1
#
_cell.length_a   1.000
_cell.length_b   1.000
_cell.length_c   1.000
_cell.angle_alpha   90.00
_cell.angle_beta   90.00
_cell.angle_gamma   90.00
#
_symmetry.space_group_name_H-M   'P 1'
#
loop_
_entity.id
_entity.type
_entity.pdbx_description
1 polymer ?
#
loop_
_entity_poly.entity_id
_entity_poly.type
_entity_poly.pdbx_seq_one_letter_code
_entity_poly.pdbx_strand_id
1 'polypeptide(L)'
;VIATYYLDATGQWETIGVDRRTEAVKQIMTGYAQQLVYKKADHSYAAFTSRPASTWLTAYVVKVFAMATKVVKNIDNEIICGGVKWLILNRQQPDGVFSENAPVIHGEMLGGTKGAEPEVSLTAFVLIALLESKPICSDHINVL
;
A
#
# COMPACT_ATOMS: atom_id res chain seq x y z
N VAL A 1 0.34 -10.68 -4.69
CA VAL A 1 1.15 -10.38 -3.48
C VAL A 1 0.77 -11.28 -2.31
N ILE A 2 -0.39 -11.11 -1.66
CA ILE A 2 -0.73 -11.87 -0.43
C ILE A 2 -0.72 -13.39 -0.63
N ALA A 3 -1.37 -13.90 -1.69
CA ALA A 3 -1.36 -15.33 -1.99
C ALA A 3 0.06 -15.87 -2.23
N THR A 4 0.89 -15.13 -2.96
CA THR A 4 2.29 -15.47 -3.20
C THR A 4 3.10 -15.50 -1.90
N TYR A 5 2.91 -14.49 -1.04
CA TYR A 5 3.55 -14.42 0.27
C TYR A 5 3.15 -15.60 1.16
N TYR A 6 1.86 -15.96 1.19
CA TYR A 6 1.39 -17.12 1.94
C TYR A 6 2.05 -18.40 1.44
N LEU A 7 2.02 -18.66 0.13
CA LEU A 7 2.59 -19.88 -0.46
C LEU A 7 4.12 -19.96 -0.29
N ASP A 8 4.82 -18.83 -0.34
CA ASP A 8 6.24 -18.73 0.00
C ASP A 8 6.48 -19.09 1.47
N ALA A 9 5.69 -18.53 2.39
CA ALA A 9 5.83 -18.78 3.82
C ALA A 9 5.48 -20.22 4.23
N THR A 10 4.54 -20.87 3.53
CA THR A 10 4.11 -22.24 3.84
C THR A 10 4.80 -23.32 3.00
N GLY A 11 5.63 -22.94 2.02
CA GLY A 11 6.29 -23.89 1.12
C GLY A 11 5.32 -24.71 0.25
N GLN A 12 4.13 -24.18 -0.06
CA GLN A 12 3.04 -24.95 -0.68
C GLN A 12 3.03 -24.94 -2.22
N TRP A 13 4.04 -24.36 -2.87
CA TRP A 13 4.09 -24.22 -4.34
C TRP A 13 4.03 -25.56 -5.09
N GLU A 14 4.63 -26.63 -4.56
CA GLU A 14 4.63 -27.95 -5.20
C GLU A 14 3.21 -28.51 -5.35
N THR A 15 2.31 -28.20 -4.41
CA THR A 15 0.92 -28.69 -4.43
C THR A 15 0.07 -28.07 -5.54
N ILE A 16 0.50 -26.93 -6.08
CA ILE A 16 -0.25 -26.18 -7.09
C ILE A 16 0.48 -26.08 -8.44
N GLY A 17 1.77 -26.43 -8.50
CA GLY A 17 2.63 -26.40 -9.69
C GLY A 17 3.79 -25.40 -9.55
N VAL A 18 5.02 -25.89 -9.72
CA VAL A 18 6.27 -25.12 -9.50
C VAL A 18 6.40 -23.86 -10.36
N ASP A 19 5.87 -23.89 -11.58
CA ASP A 19 5.93 -22.74 -12.51
C ASP A 19 5.00 -21.59 -12.11
N ARG A 20 4.01 -21.84 -11.24
CA ARG A 20 3.03 -20.83 -10.82
C ARG A 20 3.64 -19.71 -10.00
N ARG A 21 4.76 -19.97 -9.33
CA ARG A 21 5.48 -18.93 -8.59
C ARG A 21 6.04 -17.88 -9.54
N THR A 22 6.65 -18.31 -10.64
CA THR A 22 7.22 -17.42 -11.67
C THR A 22 6.15 -16.56 -12.30
N GLU A 23 4.99 -17.15 -12.64
CA GLU A 23 3.86 -16.38 -13.17
C GLU A 23 3.31 -15.39 -12.12
N ALA A 24 3.20 -15.79 -10.85
CA ALA A 24 2.75 -14.88 -9.79
C ALA A 24 3.70 -13.67 -9.62
N VAL A 25 5.02 -13.90 -9.70
CA VAL A 25 6.02 -12.83 -9.69
C VAL A 25 5.85 -11.87 -10.87
N LYS A 26 5.64 -12.40 -12.07
CA LYS A 26 5.37 -11.61 -13.27
C LYS A 26 4.11 -10.75 -13.11
N GLN A 27 3.02 -11.34 -12.62
CA GLN A 27 1.76 -10.64 -12.36
C GLN A 27 1.93 -9.51 -11.32
N ILE A 28 2.72 -9.73 -10.27
CA ILE A 28 3.04 -8.69 -9.27
C ILE A 28 3.75 -7.51 -9.94
N MET A 29 4.75 -7.76 -10.79
CA MET A 29 5.48 -6.69 -11.48
C MET A 29 4.62 -5.97 -12.53
N THR A 30 3.74 -6.68 -13.23
CA THR A 30 2.75 -6.07 -14.13
C THR A 30 1.80 -5.15 -13.35
N GLY A 31 1.27 -5.62 -12.22
CA GLY A 31 0.40 -4.82 -11.35
C GLY A 31 1.10 -3.61 -10.75
N TYR A 32 2.38 -3.74 -10.37
CA TYR A 32 3.20 -2.61 -9.92
C TYR A 32 3.27 -1.52 -11.00
N ALA A 33 3.66 -1.87 -12.23
CA ALA A 33 3.74 -0.92 -13.33
C ALA A 33 2.39 -0.26 -13.66
N GLN A 34 1.30 -1.03 -13.65
CA GLN A 34 -0.06 -0.52 -13.88
C GLN A 34 -0.50 0.45 -12.77
N GLN A 35 -0.21 0.13 -11.52
CA GLN A 35 -0.60 0.97 -10.38
C GLN A 35 0.14 2.32 -10.38
N LEU A 36 1.38 2.37 -10.89
CA LEU A 36 2.15 3.62 -11.01
C LEU A 36 1.48 4.65 -11.92
N VAL A 37 0.63 4.24 -12.87
CA VAL A 37 -0.13 5.17 -13.73
C VAL A 37 -1.08 6.06 -12.92
N TYR A 38 -1.52 5.61 -11.75
CA TYR A 38 -2.40 6.35 -10.84
C TYR A 38 -1.66 7.11 -9.74
N LYS A 39 -0.32 7.05 -9.73
CA LYS A 39 0.52 7.82 -8.80
C LYS A 39 0.53 9.28 -9.23
N LYS A 40 0.34 10.18 -8.27
CA LYS A 40 0.47 11.62 -8.48
C LYS A 40 1.93 12.07 -8.29
N ALA A 41 2.21 13.32 -8.65
CA ALA A 41 3.54 13.91 -8.51
C ALA A 41 4.03 13.92 -7.06
N ASP A 42 3.13 14.11 -6.09
CA ASP A 42 3.40 14.11 -4.65
C ASP A 42 3.43 12.70 -4.02
N HIS A 43 3.52 11.64 -4.84
CA HIS A 43 3.54 10.22 -4.43
C HIS A 43 2.23 9.69 -3.82
N SER A 44 1.18 10.50 -3.81
CA SER A 44 -0.16 10.06 -3.40
C SER A 44 -0.89 9.31 -4.51
N TYR A 45 -1.94 8.57 -4.15
CA TYR A 45 -2.75 7.79 -5.08
C TYR A 45 -4.21 8.22 -5.09
N ALA A 46 -4.83 8.15 -6.27
CA ALA A 46 -6.24 8.39 -6.49
C ALA A 46 -6.82 7.32 -7.43
N ALA A 47 -8.14 7.13 -7.40
CA ALA A 47 -8.82 6.21 -8.34
C ALA A 47 -8.65 6.64 -9.80
N PHE A 48 -8.53 7.94 -10.04
CA PHE A 48 -8.14 8.55 -11.31
C PHE A 48 -7.22 9.74 -11.02
N THR A 49 -6.23 10.00 -11.87
CA THR A 49 -5.25 11.08 -11.66
C THR A 49 -5.87 12.47 -11.62
N SER A 50 -7.05 12.66 -12.24
CA SER A 50 -7.85 13.88 -12.17
C SER A 50 -8.55 14.11 -10.83
N ARG A 51 -8.59 13.11 -9.94
CA ARG A 51 -9.23 13.21 -8.64
C ARG A 51 -8.25 13.65 -7.54
N PRO A 52 -8.78 14.22 -6.45
CA PRO A 52 -8.01 14.38 -5.22
C PRO A 52 -7.55 13.01 -4.69
N ALA A 53 -6.41 12.98 -4.01
CA ALA A 53 -5.81 11.76 -3.51
C ALA A 53 -6.49 11.21 -2.26
N SER A 54 -6.68 9.90 -2.22
CA SER A 54 -7.29 9.19 -1.09
C SER A 54 -6.23 8.78 -0.10
N THR A 55 -6.49 9.05 1.18
CA THR A 55 -5.66 8.58 2.29
C THR A 55 -5.65 7.05 2.36
N TRP A 56 -6.84 6.45 2.33
CA TRP A 56 -6.98 4.99 2.40
C TRP A 56 -6.29 4.30 1.23
N LEU A 57 -6.48 4.78 0.00
CA LEU A 57 -5.87 4.19 -1.18
C LEU A 57 -4.36 4.31 -1.16
N THR A 58 -3.83 5.49 -0.77
CA THR A 58 -2.38 5.70 -0.66
C THR A 58 -1.79 4.73 0.37
N ALA A 59 -2.41 4.60 1.55
CA ALA A 59 -1.98 3.63 2.56
C ALA A 59 -2.08 2.18 2.08
N TYR A 60 -3.14 1.82 1.34
CA TYR A 60 -3.31 0.48 0.78
C TYR A 60 -2.18 0.15 -0.20
N VAL A 61 -1.84 1.07 -1.10
CA VAL A 61 -0.75 0.89 -2.05
C VAL A 61 0.59 0.78 -1.34
N VAL A 62 0.89 1.67 -0.39
CA VAL A 62 2.11 1.61 0.44
C VAL A 62 2.25 0.25 1.10
N LYS A 63 1.18 -0.24 1.76
CA LYS A 63 1.17 -1.55 2.42
C LYS A 63 1.45 -2.68 1.43
N VAL A 64 0.73 -2.72 0.31
CA VAL A 64 0.87 -3.81 -0.68
C VAL A 64 2.24 -3.80 -1.34
N PHE A 65 2.79 -2.63 -1.66
CA PHE A 65 4.13 -2.51 -2.23
C PHE A 65 5.22 -2.89 -1.22
N ALA A 66 5.09 -2.46 0.04
CA ALA A 66 5.99 -2.89 1.11
C ALA A 66 5.96 -4.41 1.33
N MET A 67 4.78 -5.05 1.25
CA MET A 67 4.69 -6.51 1.28
C MET A 67 5.27 -7.17 0.02
N ALA A 68 5.14 -6.53 -1.15
CA ALA A 68 5.66 -7.06 -2.40
C ALA A 68 7.20 -7.12 -2.43
N THR A 69 7.91 -6.24 -1.73
CA THR A 69 9.38 -6.28 -1.63
C THR A 69 9.89 -7.59 -1.00
N LYS A 70 9.07 -8.25 -0.18
CA LYS A 70 9.37 -9.57 0.41
C LYS A 70 9.33 -10.70 -0.63
N VAL A 71 8.72 -10.47 -1.79
CA VAL A 71 8.52 -11.45 -2.87
C VAL A 71 9.38 -11.13 -4.10
N VAL A 72 9.51 -9.85 -4.46
CA VAL A 72 10.24 -9.36 -5.64
C VAL A 72 11.18 -8.21 -5.26
N LYS A 73 12.37 -8.15 -5.87
CA LYS A 73 13.43 -7.19 -5.49
C LYS A 73 13.34 -5.82 -6.20
N ASN A 74 12.50 -5.68 -7.22
CA ASN A 74 12.53 -4.55 -8.16
C ASN A 74 11.41 -3.52 -7.90
N ILE A 75 10.97 -3.38 -6.65
CA ILE A 75 10.07 -2.30 -6.25
C ILE A 75 10.95 -1.14 -5.78
N ASP A 76 10.69 0.06 -6.30
CA ASP A 76 11.46 1.24 -5.95
C ASP A 76 11.07 1.75 -4.55
N ASN A 77 12.08 1.91 -3.69
CA ASN A 77 11.88 2.39 -2.33
C ASN A 77 11.31 3.81 -2.30
N GLU A 78 11.67 4.68 -3.26
CA GLU A 78 11.16 6.06 -3.31
C GLU A 78 9.64 6.09 -3.53
N ILE A 79 9.10 5.12 -4.26
CA ILE A 79 7.65 5.00 -4.48
C ILE A 79 6.94 4.70 -3.17
N ILE A 80 7.48 3.78 -2.36
CA ILE A 80 6.90 3.41 -1.06
C ILE A 80 7.07 4.57 -0.07
N CYS A 81 8.30 5.07 0.09
CA CYS A 81 8.64 6.05 1.11
C CYS A 81 8.08 7.45 0.79
N GLY A 82 7.92 7.79 -0.49
CA GLY A 82 7.18 9.00 -0.90
C GLY A 82 5.72 8.94 -0.48
N GLY A 83 5.06 7.78 -0.66
CA GLY A 83 3.68 7.57 -0.19
C GLY A 83 3.55 7.66 1.34
N VAL A 84 4.52 7.09 2.07
CA VAL A 84 4.59 7.23 3.53
C VAL A 84 4.76 8.68 3.95
N LYS A 85 5.72 9.40 3.37
CA LYS A 85 5.97 10.81 3.67
C LYS A 85 4.72 11.65 3.39
N TRP A 86 4.04 11.40 2.28
CA TRP A 86 2.80 12.09 1.96
C TRP A 86 1.70 11.85 3.01
N LEU A 87 1.52 10.60 3.46
CA LEU A 87 0.53 10.27 4.50
C LEU A 87 0.82 11.03 5.80
N ILE A 88 2.06 11.00 6.29
CA ILE A 88 2.46 11.67 7.54
C ILE A 88 2.27 13.19 7.40
N LEU A 89 2.80 13.80 6.34
CA LEU A 89 2.83 15.25 6.20
C LEU A 89 1.47 15.87 5.87
N ASN A 90 0.60 15.16 5.16
CA ASN A 90 -0.62 15.76 4.60
C ASN A 90 -1.91 15.22 5.23
N ARG A 91 -1.86 14.05 5.87
CA ARG A 91 -3.06 13.34 6.33
C ARG A 91 -3.09 13.05 7.83
N GLN A 92 -1.94 13.09 8.52
CA GLN A 92 -1.91 13.00 9.97
C GLN A 92 -2.29 14.36 10.59
N GLN A 93 -3.26 14.35 11.49
CA GLN A 93 -3.69 15.52 12.26
C GLN A 93 -2.80 15.70 13.50
N PRO A 94 -2.81 16.88 14.16
CA PRO A 94 -1.99 17.15 15.34
C PRO A 94 -2.24 16.21 16.53
N ASP A 95 -3.42 15.60 16.60
CA ASP A 95 -3.79 14.59 17.61
C ASP A 95 -3.39 13.15 17.21
N GLY A 96 -2.75 12.99 16.05
CA GLY A 96 -2.27 11.72 15.52
C GLY A 96 -3.28 10.95 14.67
N VAL A 97 -4.53 11.41 14.56
CA VAL A 97 -5.57 10.78 13.73
C VAL A 97 -5.28 10.99 12.25
N PHE A 98 -5.55 10.00 11.40
CA PHE A 98 -5.49 10.16 9.95
C PHE A 98 -6.87 10.44 9.37
N SER A 99 -6.99 11.45 8.51
CA SER A 99 -8.28 11.84 7.89
C SER A 99 -8.38 11.43 6.42
N GLU A 100 -9.60 11.11 5.95
CA GLU A 100 -9.90 10.84 4.53
C GLU A 100 -10.79 11.95 3.97
N ASN A 101 -10.30 12.66 2.95
CA ASN A 101 -10.99 13.79 2.35
C ASN A 101 -11.47 13.50 0.91
N ALA A 102 -11.07 12.36 0.34
CA ALA A 102 -11.38 11.98 -1.04
C ALA A 102 -11.48 10.46 -1.18
N PRO A 103 -12.50 9.81 -0.57
CA PRO A 103 -12.60 8.36 -0.55
C PRO A 103 -12.72 7.75 -1.96
N VAL A 104 -12.34 6.47 -2.05
CA VAL A 104 -12.49 5.66 -3.27
C VAL A 104 -13.96 5.56 -3.71
N ILE A 105 -14.16 5.40 -5.02
CA ILE A 105 -15.50 5.30 -5.64
C ILE A 105 -16.21 4.01 -5.17
N HIS A 106 -15.46 2.92 -5.22
CA HIS A 106 -15.91 1.58 -4.87
C HIS A 106 -15.68 1.32 -3.38
N GLY A 107 -16.65 1.73 -2.56
CA GLY A 107 -16.58 1.63 -1.10
C GLY A 107 -16.49 0.20 -0.57
N GLU A 108 -16.89 -0.79 -1.35
CA GLU A 108 -16.74 -2.22 -1.07
C GLU A 108 -15.28 -2.63 -0.88
N MET A 109 -14.33 -1.94 -1.53
CA MET A 109 -12.90 -2.19 -1.35
C MET A 109 -12.41 -1.85 0.05
N LEU A 110 -13.14 -0.99 0.77
CA LEU A 110 -12.83 -0.60 2.14
C LEU A 110 -13.17 -1.71 3.16
N GLY A 111 -13.92 -2.73 2.75
CA GLY A 111 -14.38 -3.80 3.63
C GLY A 111 -15.21 -3.26 4.80
N GLY A 112 -14.89 -3.70 6.01
CA GLY A 112 -15.60 -3.31 7.24
C GLY A 112 -15.27 -1.93 7.81
N THR A 113 -14.43 -1.13 7.14
CA THR A 113 -13.95 0.16 7.69
C THR A 113 -14.98 1.30 7.64
N LYS A 114 -16.15 1.09 7.00
CA LYS A 114 -17.31 1.99 7.08
C LYS A 114 -18.24 1.71 8.28
N GLY A 115 -17.77 0.96 9.28
CA GLY A 115 -18.53 0.64 10.49
C GLY A 115 -18.76 1.86 11.41
N ALA A 116 -19.10 1.59 12.67
CA ALA A 116 -19.43 2.64 13.64
C ALA A 116 -18.29 3.65 13.92
N GLU A 117 -17.03 3.27 13.66
CA GLU A 117 -15.84 4.06 13.97
C GLU A 117 -14.89 4.17 12.75
N PRO A 118 -15.27 4.93 11.71
CA PRO A 118 -14.53 4.99 10.45
C PRO A 118 -13.15 5.65 10.59
N GLU A 119 -13.02 6.68 11.43
CA GLU A 119 -11.75 7.39 11.66
C GLU A 119 -10.73 6.51 12.41
N VAL A 120 -11.20 5.75 13.40
CA VAL A 120 -10.38 4.78 14.15
C VAL A 120 -9.90 3.68 13.20
N SER A 121 -10.80 3.13 12.40
CA SER A 121 -10.50 2.08 11.43
C SER A 121 -9.48 2.54 10.38
N LEU A 122 -9.65 3.76 9.86
CA LEU A 122 -8.71 4.37 8.92
C LEU A 122 -7.34 4.59 9.56
N THR A 123 -7.30 5.17 10.75
CA THR A 123 -6.05 5.45 11.48
C THR A 123 -5.27 4.17 11.74
N ALA A 124 -5.95 3.11 12.22
CA ALA A 124 -5.33 1.81 12.41
C ALA A 124 -4.82 1.22 11.07
N PHE A 125 -5.59 1.37 9.99
CA PHE A 125 -5.19 0.90 8.67
C PHE A 125 -3.94 1.62 8.14
N VAL A 126 -3.87 2.94 8.28
CA VAL A 126 -2.69 3.73 7.91
C VAL A 126 -1.49 3.30 8.76
N LEU A 127 -1.66 3.14 10.07
CA LEU A 127 -0.60 2.69 10.96
C LEU A 127 -0.03 1.32 10.54
N ILE A 128 -0.88 0.37 10.15
CA ILE A 128 -0.44 -0.93 9.62
C ILE A 128 0.41 -0.74 8.35
N ALA A 129 0.00 0.14 7.43
CA ALA A 129 0.78 0.44 6.23
C ALA A 129 2.16 1.03 6.57
N LEU A 130 2.21 1.95 7.54
CA LEU A 130 3.46 2.53 8.04
C LEU A 130 4.36 1.45 8.64
N LEU A 131 3.82 0.56 9.47
CA LEU A 131 4.58 -0.53 10.09
C LEU A 131 5.15 -1.51 9.06
N GLU A 132 4.38 -1.91 8.05
CA GLU A 132 4.86 -2.79 6.97
C GLU A 132 5.98 -2.13 6.16
N SER A 133 5.93 -0.80 5.98
CA SER A 133 6.95 -0.04 5.23
C SER A 133 8.18 0.34 6.06
N LYS A 134 8.12 0.25 7.39
CA LYS A 134 9.17 0.72 8.29
C LYS A 134 10.57 0.17 7.96
N PRO A 135 10.77 -1.14 7.68
CA PRO A 135 12.10 -1.66 7.34
C PRO A 135 12.69 -1.08 6.05
N ILE A 136 11.85 -0.52 5.18
CA ILE A 136 12.24 0.04 3.87
C ILE A 136 12.53 1.55 4.03
N CYS A 137 11.71 2.24 4.82
CA CYS A 137 11.69 3.70 4.83
C CYS A 137 12.31 4.37 6.05
N SER A 138 12.78 3.62 7.06
CA SER A 138 13.36 4.21 8.28
C SER A 138 14.46 5.25 7.99
N ASP A 139 15.38 4.93 7.08
CA ASP A 139 16.48 5.86 6.71
C ASP A 139 16.02 7.02 5.81
N HIS A 140 14.86 6.89 5.16
CA HIS A 140 14.31 7.87 4.22
C HIS A 140 13.41 8.90 4.91
N ILE A 141 12.91 8.58 6.11
CA ILE A 141 11.92 9.40 6.84
C ILE A 141 12.56 10.15 8.01
N ASN A 142 13.72 9.72 8.51
CA ASN A 142 14.48 10.39 9.59
C ASN A 142 15.02 11.79 9.23
N VAL A 143 14.63 12.35 8.08
CA VAL A 143 15.01 13.71 7.60
C VAL A 143 13.80 14.66 7.62
N LEU A 144 12.87 14.44 8.56
CA LEU A 144 11.76 15.35 8.84
C LEU A 144 12.00 16.15 10.12
#